data_AF-A0A1V6DEN3-F1
#
_entry.id   AF-A0A1V6DEN3-F1
#
_cell.length_a   1.000
_cell.length_b   1.000
_cell.length_c   1.000
_cell.angle_alpha   90.00
_cell.angle_beta   90.00
_cell.angle_gamma   90.00
#
_symmetry.space_group_name_H-M   'P 1'
#
loop_
_entity.id
_entity.type
_entity.pdbx_description
1 polymer ?
#
loop_
_entity_poly.entity_id
_entity_poly.type
_entity_poly.pdbx_seq_one_letter_code
_entity_poly.pdbx_strand_id
1 'polypeptide(L)'
;MMDFRTSSTDWRARALPIAAAAVLLLSLGTLGWSLFGNDSSQPKPVENMPYKCLRCQHEFSVTKDYFRRQAQSGDTEENPALSQYIDCPACKARHSAGMMIRCPACGKFYVPWTVSAAFDAQMGRPPGTDTKDVCPYCKTDRNQWYRDHHTGKP
;
A
#
# COMPACT_ATOMS: atom_id res chain seq x y z
N MET A 1 -42.52 63.67 41.94
CA MET A 1 -42.75 62.21 42.08
C MET A 1 -42.31 61.54 40.78
N MET A 2 -41.42 60.56 40.92
CA MET A 2 -41.05 59.49 39.97
C MET A 2 -40.11 59.83 38.81
N ASP A 3 -38.82 59.64 39.10
CA ASP A 3 -37.71 59.38 38.17
C ASP A 3 -37.89 58.03 37.43
N PHE A 4 -37.72 58.03 36.10
CA PHE A 4 -37.54 56.81 35.31
C PHE A 4 -36.03 56.61 35.04
N ARG A 5 -35.37 55.82 35.88
CA ARG A 5 -34.10 55.16 35.56
C ARG A 5 -34.39 53.94 34.68
N THR A 6 -34.13 54.02 33.39
CA THR A 6 -34.06 52.84 32.53
C THR A 6 -32.73 52.12 32.75
N SER A 7 -32.85 50.94 33.37
CA SER A 7 -31.77 50.00 33.70
C SER A 7 -31.10 49.46 32.43
N SER A 8 -29.78 49.66 32.31
CA SER A 8 -28.98 49.33 31.13
C SER A 8 -28.37 47.91 31.15
N THR A 9 -29.04 46.91 31.75
CA THR A 9 -28.40 45.62 32.10
C THR A 9 -29.09 44.35 31.58
N ASP A 10 -29.84 44.40 30.47
CA ASP A 10 -30.57 43.20 30.00
C ASP A 10 -29.96 42.43 28.81
N TRP A 11 -28.96 42.95 28.09
CA TRP A 11 -28.42 42.25 26.91
C TRP A 11 -27.36 41.18 27.26
N ARG A 12 -26.69 41.29 28.42
CA ARG A 12 -25.64 40.33 28.83
C ARG A 12 -26.20 39.00 29.35
N ALA A 13 -27.41 38.98 29.91
CA ALA A 13 -28.02 37.79 30.50
C ALA A 13 -28.50 36.76 29.46
N ARG A 14 -28.67 37.16 28.19
CA ARG A 14 -29.12 36.26 27.10
C ARG A 14 -28.01 35.83 26.14
N ALA A 15 -26.88 36.52 26.11
CA ALA A 15 -25.77 36.22 25.20
C ALA A 15 -24.87 35.06 25.69
N LEU A 16 -24.71 34.93 27.00
CA LEU A 16 -23.86 33.90 27.63
C LEU A 16 -24.29 32.45 27.36
N PRO A 17 -25.57 32.05 27.47
CA PRO A 17 -25.95 30.65 27.23
C PRO A 17 -25.90 30.25 25.75
N ILE A 18 -26.13 31.20 24.83
CA ILE A 18 -26.14 30.93 23.39
C ILE A 18 -24.70 30.72 22.87
N ALA A 19 -23.75 31.52 23.34
CA ALA A 19 -22.34 31.35 22.99
C ALA A 19 -21.76 30.03 23.55
N ALA A 20 -22.13 29.65 24.78
CA ALA A 20 -21.70 28.39 25.38
C ALA A 20 -22.27 27.15 24.66
N ALA A 21 -23.55 27.21 24.24
CA ALA A 21 -24.19 26.13 23.48
C ALA A 21 -23.57 25.94 22.09
N ALA A 22 -23.20 27.04 21.41
CA ALA A 22 -22.54 26.97 20.10
C ALA A 22 -21.14 26.34 20.17
N VAL A 23 -20.37 26.63 21.22
CA VAL A 23 -19.04 26.03 21.45
C VAL A 23 -19.13 24.53 21.78
N LEU A 24 -20.16 24.12 22.53
CA LEU A 24 -20.41 22.70 22.82
C LEU A 24 -20.84 21.90 21.58
N LEU A 25 -21.67 22.49 20.71
CA LEU A 25 -22.09 21.83 19.47
C LEU A 25 -20.96 21.72 18.45
N LEU A 26 -20.08 22.73 18.34
CA LEU A 26 -18.90 22.68 17.46
C LEU A 26 -17.87 21.66 17.94
N SER A 27 -17.63 21.55 19.25
CA SER A 27 -16.66 20.58 19.80
C SER A 27 -17.17 19.13 19.72
N LEU A 28 -18.47 18.89 19.87
CA LEU A 28 -19.06 17.56 19.63
C LEU A 28 -19.07 17.18 18.14
N GLY A 29 -19.26 18.14 17.23
CA GLY A 29 -19.22 17.91 15.78
C GLY A 29 -17.84 17.49 15.26
N THR A 30 -16.75 18.08 15.75
CA THR A 30 -15.38 17.73 15.33
C THR A 30 -14.92 16.38 15.85
N LEU A 31 -15.42 15.95 17.02
CA LEU A 31 -15.18 14.60 17.55
C LEU A 31 -15.92 13.53 16.75
N GLY A 32 -17.10 13.83 16.22
CA GLY A 32 -17.87 12.90 15.38
C GLY A 32 -17.19 12.54 14.06
N TRP A 33 -16.55 13.51 13.38
CA TRP A 33 -15.81 13.23 12.13
C TRP A 33 -14.52 12.45 12.34
N SER A 34 -13.91 12.53 13.52
CA SER A 34 -12.68 11.80 13.84
C SER A 34 -12.93 10.32 14.16
N LEU A 35 -14.15 9.96 14.58
CA LEU A 35 -14.50 8.59 14.99
C LEU A 35 -15.13 7.75 13.87
N PHE A 36 -15.64 8.36 12.79
CA PHE A 36 -16.32 7.65 11.70
C PHE A 36 -15.66 7.82 10.32
N GLY A 37 -14.57 8.57 10.23
CA GLY A 37 -13.88 8.89 8.97
C GLY A 37 -12.61 8.08 8.68
N ASN A 38 -12.45 6.90 9.26
CA ASN A 38 -11.29 6.06 8.98
C ASN A 38 -11.71 4.62 8.67
N ASP A 39 -12.52 4.46 7.62
CA ASP A 39 -12.59 3.20 6.89
C ASP A 39 -11.26 3.06 6.12
N SER A 40 -10.23 2.77 6.91
CA SER A 40 -8.94 2.29 6.48
C SER A 40 -9.19 1.03 5.68
N SER A 41 -9.41 1.22 4.39
CA SER A 41 -9.17 0.26 3.30
C SER A 41 -7.67 -0.07 3.21
N GLN A 42 -7.05 -0.32 4.37
CA GLN A 42 -5.73 -0.89 4.47
C GLN A 42 -5.83 -2.26 3.78
N PRO A 43 -5.12 -2.47 2.67
CA PRO A 43 -5.16 -3.74 1.98
C PRO A 43 -4.80 -4.83 2.98
N LYS A 44 -5.67 -5.84 3.10
CA LYS A 44 -5.46 -6.96 4.02
C LYS A 44 -4.03 -7.49 3.81
N PRO A 45 -3.24 -7.66 4.87
CA PRO A 45 -1.88 -8.12 4.74
C PRO A 45 -1.84 -9.45 4.00
N VAL A 46 -1.16 -9.50 2.86
CA VAL A 46 -0.97 -10.75 2.10
C VAL A 46 -0.12 -11.68 2.96
N GLU A 47 -0.73 -12.72 3.52
CA GLU A 47 -0.06 -13.68 4.41
C GLU A 47 0.94 -14.57 3.65
N ASN A 48 0.70 -14.81 2.36
CA ASN A 48 1.52 -15.65 1.51
C ASN A 48 1.89 -14.91 0.23
N MET A 49 3.11 -14.37 0.18
CA MET A 49 3.62 -13.69 -1.01
C MET A 49 4.25 -14.72 -1.94
N PRO A 50 3.77 -14.85 -3.20
CA PRO A 50 4.31 -15.80 -4.15
C PRO A 50 5.62 -15.31 -4.76
N TYR A 51 6.60 -16.20 -4.85
CA TYR A 51 7.92 -15.97 -5.41
C TYR A 51 8.27 -17.07 -6.40
N LYS A 52 9.12 -16.73 -7.36
CA LYS A 52 9.67 -17.68 -8.33
C LYS A 52 11.17 -17.51 -8.47
N CYS A 53 11.90 -18.61 -8.35
CA CYS A 53 13.32 -18.64 -8.63
C CYS A 53 13.56 -18.47 -10.13
N LEU A 54 14.36 -17.47 -10.51
CA LEU A 54 14.69 -17.17 -11.90
C LEU A 54 15.82 -18.07 -12.44
N ARG A 55 16.50 -18.84 -11.56
CA ARG A 55 17.48 -19.86 -11.97
C ARG A 55 16.85 -21.23 -12.20
N CYS A 56 16.16 -21.79 -11.21
CA CYS A 56 15.60 -23.15 -11.29
C CYS A 56 14.09 -23.19 -11.57
N GLN A 57 13.44 -22.04 -11.74
CA GLN A 57 12.00 -21.91 -12.02
C GLN A 57 11.06 -22.46 -10.92
N HIS A 58 11.60 -22.78 -9.73
CA HIS A 58 10.81 -23.24 -8.59
C HIS A 58 9.93 -22.11 -8.03
N GLU A 59 8.65 -22.39 -7.87
CA GLU A 59 7.65 -21.49 -7.31
C GLU A 59 7.39 -21.85 -5.85
N PHE A 60 7.36 -20.84 -4.98
CA PHE A 60 7.14 -21.02 -3.55
C PHE A 60 6.52 -19.75 -2.95
N SER A 61 5.93 -19.88 -1.76
CA SER A 61 5.36 -18.74 -1.03
C SER A 61 6.16 -18.45 0.23
N VAL A 62 6.38 -17.18 0.50
CA VAL A 62 6.98 -16.70 1.75
C VAL A 62 5.97 -15.93 2.57
N THR A 63 6.04 -16.15 3.88
CA THR A 63 5.24 -15.43 4.87
C THR A 63 5.98 -14.18 5.33
N LYS A 64 5.26 -13.27 6.00
CA LYS A 64 5.86 -12.08 6.62
C LYS A 64 6.97 -12.41 7.64
N ASP A 65 6.85 -13.54 8.32
CA ASP A 65 7.86 -14.00 9.27
C ASP A 65 9.21 -14.30 8.62
N TYR A 66 9.23 -14.67 7.33
CA TYR A 66 10.48 -14.84 6.59
C TYR A 66 11.27 -13.53 6.57
N PHE A 67 10.65 -12.42 6.16
CA PHE A 67 11.29 -11.11 6.11
C PHE A 67 11.67 -10.58 7.49
N ARG A 68 10.86 -10.87 8.52
CA ARG A 68 11.21 -10.53 9.92
C ARG A 68 12.49 -11.23 10.36
N ARG A 69 12.64 -12.53 10.07
CA ARG A 69 13.87 -13.28 10.39
C ARG A 69 15.06 -12.80 9.58
N GLN A 70 14.86 -12.50 8.29
CA GLN A 70 15.92 -11.97 7.43
C GLN A 70 16.40 -10.58 7.90
N ALA A 71 15.49 -9.70 8.32
CA ALA A 71 15.88 -8.41 8.89
C ALA A 71 16.65 -8.55 10.22
N GLN A 72 16.36 -9.60 10.98
CA GLN A 72 17.01 -9.88 12.26
C GLN A 72 18.35 -10.62 12.14
N SER A 73 18.63 -11.29 11.02
CA SER A 73 19.88 -12.04 10.86
C SER A 73 21.10 -11.12 10.71
N GLY A 74 20.89 -9.82 10.44
CA GLY A 74 21.98 -8.87 10.24
C GLY A 74 22.74 -9.11 8.94
N ASP A 75 22.24 -9.99 8.07
CA ASP A 75 22.75 -10.20 6.72
C ASP A 75 22.46 -8.93 5.91
N THR A 76 23.39 -7.99 5.99
CA THR A 76 23.28 -6.71 5.31
C THR A 76 23.63 -6.98 3.86
N GLU A 77 22.63 -6.98 2.98
CA GLU A 77 22.89 -7.12 1.55
C GLU A 77 23.66 -5.89 1.07
N GLU A 78 24.95 -6.06 0.76
CA GLU A 78 25.83 -4.96 0.34
C GLU A 78 25.36 -4.31 -0.96
N ASN A 79 24.63 -5.06 -1.80
CA ASN A 79 24.04 -4.55 -3.02
C ASN A 79 22.54 -4.24 -2.84
N PRO A 80 22.14 -2.96 -2.72
CA PRO A 80 20.74 -2.60 -2.56
C PRO A 80 19.87 -3.07 -3.73
N ALA A 81 20.43 -3.30 -4.91
CA ALA A 81 19.68 -3.84 -6.06
C ALA A 81 19.24 -5.30 -5.87
N LEU A 82 19.91 -6.06 -5.00
CA LEU A 82 19.60 -7.46 -4.69
C LEU A 82 18.58 -7.61 -3.54
N SER A 83 18.27 -6.52 -2.84
CA SER A 83 17.32 -6.52 -1.71
C SER A 83 15.89 -6.96 -2.09
N GLN A 84 15.52 -6.83 -3.37
CA GLN A 84 14.22 -7.26 -3.89
C GLN A 84 14.15 -8.76 -4.22
N TYR A 85 15.28 -9.48 -4.17
CA TYR A 85 15.37 -10.91 -4.45
C TYR A 85 15.69 -11.69 -3.18
N ILE A 86 15.04 -12.84 -3.05
CA ILE A 86 15.25 -13.75 -1.93
C ILE A 86 15.96 -15.04 -2.37
N ASP A 87 16.42 -15.79 -1.38
CA ASP A 87 17.10 -17.06 -1.61
C ASP A 87 16.12 -18.14 -2.03
N CYS A 88 16.53 -18.98 -2.97
CA CYS A 88 15.70 -20.11 -3.40
C CYS A 88 15.84 -21.28 -2.41
N PRO A 89 14.75 -21.78 -1.80
CA PRO A 89 14.82 -22.91 -0.88
C PRO A 89 15.20 -24.24 -1.57
N ALA A 90 14.89 -24.37 -2.87
CA ALA A 90 15.10 -25.59 -3.63
C ALA A 90 16.55 -25.72 -4.16
N CYS A 91 17.07 -24.69 -4.84
CA CYS A 91 18.43 -24.74 -5.42
C CYS A 91 19.50 -24.04 -4.57
N LYS A 92 19.12 -23.42 -3.45
CA LYS A 92 20.00 -22.67 -2.52
C LYS A 92 20.76 -21.50 -3.16
N ALA A 93 20.40 -21.10 -4.39
CA ALA A 93 20.97 -19.93 -5.02
C ALA A 93 20.49 -18.66 -4.28
N ARG A 94 21.46 -17.85 -3.86
CA ARG A 94 21.21 -16.57 -3.19
C ARG A 94 20.64 -15.54 -4.16
N HIS A 95 19.77 -14.66 -3.67
CA HIS A 95 19.17 -13.54 -4.42
C HIS A 95 18.67 -13.95 -5.81
N SER A 96 17.98 -15.09 -5.89
CA SER A 96 17.59 -15.70 -7.16
C SER A 96 16.09 -15.75 -7.39
N ALA A 97 15.29 -15.50 -6.37
CA ALA A 97 13.84 -15.55 -6.46
C ALA A 97 13.23 -14.15 -6.44
N GLY A 98 12.45 -13.84 -7.48
CA GLY A 98 11.72 -12.61 -7.63
C GLY A 98 10.26 -12.76 -7.23
N MET A 99 9.66 -11.67 -6.77
CA MET A 99 8.24 -11.63 -6.41
C MET A 99 7.35 -11.83 -7.64
N MET A 100 6.29 -12.62 -7.47
CA MET A 100 5.26 -12.80 -8.49
C MET A 100 4.07 -11.87 -8.21
N ILE A 101 3.44 -11.41 -9.28
CA ILE A 101 2.25 -10.57 -9.24
C ILE A 101 1.06 -11.32 -9.81
N ARG A 102 -0.16 -10.97 -9.37
CA ARG A 102 -1.39 -11.56 -9.90
C ARG A 102 -1.82 -10.84 -11.18
N CYS A 103 -2.09 -11.58 -12.24
CA CYS A 103 -2.71 -11.01 -13.44
C CYS A 103 -4.16 -10.60 -13.15
N PRO A 104 -4.57 -9.35 -13.45
CA PRO A 104 -5.93 -8.89 -13.18
C PRO A 104 -6.99 -9.57 -14.05
N ALA A 105 -6.65 -10.01 -15.26
CA ALA A 105 -7.59 -10.64 -16.18
C ALA A 105 -7.80 -12.13 -15.91
N CYS A 106 -6.73 -12.92 -15.78
CA CYS A 106 -6.84 -14.38 -15.62
C CYS A 106 -6.55 -14.88 -14.19
N GLY A 107 -6.16 -14.00 -13.27
CA GLY A 107 -5.93 -14.33 -11.86
C GLY A 107 -4.68 -15.17 -11.57
N LYS A 108 -3.90 -15.59 -12.58
CA LYS A 108 -2.67 -16.38 -12.41
C LYS A 108 -1.50 -15.50 -11.96
N PHE A 109 -0.60 -16.07 -11.17
CA PHE A 109 0.62 -15.40 -10.75
C PHE A 109 1.72 -15.54 -11.81
N TYR A 110 2.45 -14.46 -12.07
CA TYR A 110 3.61 -14.47 -12.96
C TYR A 110 4.69 -13.50 -12.48
N VAL A 111 5.91 -13.66 -12.97
CA VAL A 111 7.00 -12.70 -12.72
C VAL A 111 6.85 -11.52 -13.68
N PRO A 112 6.76 -10.27 -13.19
CA PRO A 112 6.70 -9.11 -14.06
C PRO A 112 8.00 -8.93 -14.84
N TRP A 113 7.91 -8.32 -16.02
CA TRP A 113 9.06 -8.05 -16.87
C TRP A 113 10.14 -7.25 -16.13
N THR A 114 9.74 -6.25 -15.35
CA THR A 114 10.69 -5.42 -14.58
C THR A 114 11.57 -6.24 -13.64
N VAL A 115 11.01 -7.26 -12.99
CA VAL A 115 11.73 -8.15 -12.09
C VAL A 115 12.63 -9.11 -12.85
N SER A 116 12.19 -9.66 -13.99
CA SER A 116 13.05 -10.51 -14.82
C SER A 116 14.18 -9.72 -15.49
N ALA A 117 13.90 -8.52 -16.00
CA ALA A 117 14.88 -7.67 -16.68
C ALA A 117 15.95 -7.17 -15.71
N ALA A 118 15.57 -6.78 -14.49
CA ALA A 118 16.53 -6.42 -13.45
C ALA A 118 17.43 -7.60 -13.06
N PHE A 119 16.89 -8.82 -13.00
CA PHE A 119 17.67 -10.01 -12.71
C PHE A 119 18.64 -10.35 -13.85
N ASP A 120 18.18 -10.27 -15.10
CA ASP A 120 19.04 -10.49 -16.27
C ASP A 120 20.18 -9.47 -16.32
N ALA A 121 19.91 -8.19 -16.05
CA ALA A 121 20.93 -7.15 -15.98
C ALA A 121 21.98 -7.44 -14.89
N GLN A 122 21.56 -7.94 -13.72
CA GLN A 122 22.47 -8.37 -12.65
C GLN A 122 23.32 -9.58 -13.05
N MET A 123 22.79 -10.47 -13.89
CA MET A 123 23.52 -11.62 -14.43
C MET A 123 24.37 -11.27 -15.66
N GLY A 124 24.50 -9.98 -16.02
CA GLY A 124 25.25 -9.52 -17.19
C GLY A 124 24.60 -9.89 -18.52
N ARG A 125 23.30 -10.18 -18.52
CA ARG A 125 22.52 -10.51 -19.72
C ARG A 125 21.80 -9.25 -20.21
N PRO A 126 21.69 -9.04 -21.54
CA PRO A 126 20.90 -7.94 -22.05
C PRO A 126 19.43 -8.14 -21.65
N PRO A 127 18.76 -7.12 -21.08
CA PRO A 127 17.34 -7.22 -20.80
C PRO A 127 16.59 -7.42 -22.12
N GLY A 128 15.57 -8.27 -22.13
CA GLY A 128 14.72 -8.46 -23.29
C GLY A 128 14.11 -7.14 -23.77
N THR A 129 13.92 -6.99 -25.08
CA THR A 129 13.42 -5.75 -25.71
C THR A 129 11.95 -5.45 -25.42
N ASP A 130 11.21 -6.41 -24.87
CA ASP A 130 9.78 -6.26 -24.59
C ASP A 130 9.60 -5.61 -23.22
N THR A 131 9.44 -4.29 -23.18
CA THR A 131 9.36 -3.50 -21.94
C THR A 131 8.01 -3.59 -21.21
N LYS A 132 7.11 -4.44 -21.69
CA LYS A 132 5.73 -4.51 -21.19
C LYS A 132 5.55 -5.68 -20.21
N ASP A 133 4.81 -5.40 -19.14
CA ASP A 133 4.32 -6.44 -18.22
C ASP A 133 3.13 -7.19 -18.84
N VAL A 134 3.43 -8.05 -19.82
CA VAL A 134 2.44 -8.90 -20.49
C VAL A 134 2.33 -10.22 -19.74
N CYS A 135 1.11 -10.57 -19.32
CA CYS A 135 0.85 -11.85 -18.69
C CYS A 135 1.20 -13.00 -19.65
N PRO A 136 2.07 -13.95 -19.27
CA PRO A 136 2.49 -15.02 -20.17
C PRO A 136 1.36 -15.99 -20.52
N TYR A 137 0.34 -16.08 -19.66
CA TYR A 137 -0.77 -17.03 -19.79
C TYR A 137 -1.93 -16.54 -20.65
N CYS A 138 -2.34 -15.27 -20.51
CA CYS A 138 -3.50 -14.72 -21.21
C CYS A 138 -3.17 -13.53 -22.11
N LYS A 139 -1.89 -13.14 -22.21
CA LYS A 139 -1.37 -12.05 -23.04
C LYS A 139 -1.92 -10.66 -22.73
N THR A 140 -2.60 -10.50 -21.60
CA THR A 140 -3.03 -9.19 -21.11
C THR A 140 -1.81 -8.35 -20.72
N ASP A 141 -1.66 -7.18 -21.34
CA ASP A 141 -0.79 -6.12 -20.85
C ASP A 141 -1.39 -5.57 -19.56
N ARG A 142 -0.71 -5.79 -18.43
CA ARG A 142 -1.19 -5.39 -17.11
C ARG A 142 -1.34 -3.88 -17.00
N ASN A 143 -0.38 -3.13 -17.53
CA ASN A 143 -0.38 -1.67 -17.42
C ASN A 143 -1.52 -1.09 -18.26
N GLN A 144 -1.75 -1.64 -19.44
CA GLN A 144 -2.90 -1.25 -20.26
C GLN A 144 -4.22 -1.63 -19.58
N TRP A 145 -4.32 -2.84 -19.02
CA TRP A 145 -5.53 -3.27 -18.31
C TRP A 145 -5.89 -2.30 -17.18
N TYR A 146 -4.92 -1.90 -16.36
CA TYR A 146 -5.18 -0.91 -15.31
C TYR A 146 -5.55 0.46 -15.89
N ARG A 147 -4.92 0.95 -16.97
CA ARG A 147 -5.34 2.21 -17.62
C ARG A 147 -6.80 2.16 -18.09
N ASP A 148 -7.21 1.04 -18.67
CA ASP A 148 -8.56 0.86 -19.22
C ASP A 148 -9.62 0.66 -18.13
N HIS A 149 -9.23 0.07 -16.98
CA HIS A 149 -10.15 -0.31 -15.90
C HIS A 149 -9.99 0.52 -14.62
N HIS A 150 -9.13 1.55 -14.61
CA HIS A 150 -9.07 2.51 -13.51
C HIS A 150 -10.31 3.41 -13.57
N THR A 151 -11.44 2.92 -13.05
CA THR A 151 -12.53 3.80 -12.63
C THR A 151 -12.03 4.54 -11.39
N GLY A 152 -11.46 5.72 -11.59
CA GLY A 152 -10.88 6.51 -10.50
C GLY A 152 -11.88 6.75 -9.37
N LYS A 153 -11.35 6.78 -8.15
CA LYS A 153 -11.56 7.94 -7.30
C LYS A 153 -10.21 8.34 -6.70
N PRO A 154 -9.75 9.59 -6.87
CA PRO A 154 -8.88 10.18 -5.86
C PRO A 154 -9.60 10.22 -4.50
#